data_AF-A0AAW5WV04-F1
#
_entry.id   AF-A0AAW5WV04-F1
#
_cell.length_a   1.000
_cell.length_b   1.000
_cell.length_c   1.000
_cell.angle_alpha   90.00
_cell.angle_beta   90.00
_cell.angle_gamma   90.00
#
_symmetry.space_group_name_H-M   'P 1'
#
loop_
_entity.id
_entity.type
_entity.pdbx_description
1 polymer ?
#
loop_
_entity_poly.entity_id
_entity_poly.type
_entity_poly.pdbx_seq_one_letter_code
_entity_poly.pdbx_strand_id
1 'polypeptide(L)' 'MENMLNAIKDMSLKAAYYMGKRDAYRKELADELALAKVKTTPTQIGRIKVYYLLADSFDERFAEEMGWI' A
#
# COMPACT_ATOMS: atom_id res chain seq x y z
N MET A 1 -13.90 17.21 1.53
CA MET A 1 -14.10 15.90 2.21
C MET A 1 -15.24 15.11 1.58
N GLU A 2 -16.34 15.75 1.16
CA GLU A 2 -17.46 15.10 0.43
C GLU A 2 -17.04 14.33 -0.83
N ASN A 3 -16.16 14.90 -1.67
CA ASN A 3 -15.72 14.22 -2.90
C ASN A 3 -14.97 12.91 -2.65
N MET A 4 -14.24 12.81 -1.52
CA MET A 4 -13.49 11.61 -1.17
C MET A 4 -14.42 10.50 -0.63
N LEU A 5 -15.41 10.88 0.17
CA LEU A 5 -16.45 9.97 0.66
C LEU A 5 -17.33 9.42 -0.47
N ASN A 6 -17.70 10.27 -1.43
CA ASN A 6 -18.43 9.83 -2.63
C ASN A 6 -17.58 8.91 -3.51
N ALA A 7 -16.30 9.24 -3.73
CA ALA A 7 -15.38 8.37 -4.47
C ALA A 7 -15.19 7.00 -3.79
N ILE A 8 -15.24 6.94 -2.45
CA ILE A 8 -15.20 5.66 -1.71
C ILE A 8 -16.51 4.89 -1.86
N LYS A 9 -17.66 5.58 -1.86
CA LYS A 9 -18.98 4.98 -2.02
C LYS A 9 -19.19 4.38 -3.41
N ASP A 10 -18.65 5.03 -4.43
CA ASP A 10 -18.75 4.62 -5.83
C ASP A 10 -17.55 3.75 -6.28
N MET A 11 -16.67 3.38 -5.34
CA MET A 11 -15.46 2.60 -5.60
C MET A 11 -15.80 1.19 -6.11
N SER A 12 -15.13 0.76 -7.18
CA SER A 12 -15.25 -0.61 -7.68
C SER A 12 -14.69 -1.62 -6.66
N LEU A 13 -15.21 -2.85 -6.66
CA LEU A 13 -14.69 -3.92 -5.78
C LEU A 13 -13.19 -4.18 -6.04
N LYS A 14 -12.71 -3.96 -7.26
CA LYS A 14 -11.30 -4.10 -7.62
C LYS A 14 -10.45 -2.98 -7.02
N ALA A 15 -10.90 -1.73 -7.14
CA ALA A 15 -10.25 -0.60 -6.49
C ALA A 15 -10.16 -0.80 -4.97
N ALA A 16 -11.25 -1.24 -4.33
CA ALA A 16 -11.27 -1.55 -2.90
C ALA A 16 -10.27 -2.66 -2.53
N TYR A 17 -10.18 -3.70 -3.36
CA TYR A 17 -9.21 -4.77 -3.18
C TYR A 17 -7.76 -4.26 -3.26
N TYR A 18 -7.42 -3.46 -4.27
CA TYR A 18 -6.07 -2.91 -4.43
C TYR A 18 -5.70 -1.93 -3.31
N MET A 19 -6.63 -1.07 -2.91
CA MET A 19 -6.47 -0.19 -1.75
C MET A 19 -6.18 -0.99 -0.48
N GLY A 20 -6.95 -2.05 -0.21
CA GLY A 20 -6.75 -2.90 0.96
C GLY A 20 -5.40 -3.62 0.95
N LYS A 21 -4.93 -4.08 -0.23
CA LYS A 21 -3.59 -4.69 -0.36
C LYS A 21 -2.48 -3.68 -0.15
N ARG A 22 -2.58 -2.49 -0.75
CA ARG A 22 -1.65 -1.37 -0.53
C ARG A 22 -1.53 -1.05 0.96
N ASP A 23 -2.65 -0.88 1.65
CA ASP A 23 -2.68 -0.49 3.05
C ASP A 23 -2.08 -1.59 3.95
N ALA A 24 -2.34 -2.86 3.64
CA ALA A 24 -1.70 -3.99 4.31
C ALA A 24 -0.17 -3.95 4.15
N TYR A 25 0.36 -3.77 2.94
CA TYR A 25 1.81 -3.70 2.74
C TYR A 25 2.46 -2.45 3.35
N ARG A 26 1.75 -1.31 3.38
CA ARG A 26 2.22 -0.11 4.10
C ARG A 26 2.34 -0.37 5.60
N LYS A 27 1.41 -1.15 6.18
CA LYS A 27 1.49 -1.58 7.57
C LYS A 27 2.69 -2.50 7.82
N GLU A 28 2.84 -3.57 7.02
CA GLU A 28 3.98 -4.50 7.13
C GLU A 28 5.33 -3.77 6.97
N LEU A 29 5.41 -2.80 6.05
CA LEU A 29 6.58 -1.94 5.89
C LEU A 29 6.87 -1.12 7.15
N ALA A 30 5.86 -0.49 7.74
CA ALA A 30 6.02 0.29 8.96
C ALA A 30 6.48 -0.58 10.14
N ASP A 31 5.93 -1.78 10.28
CA ASP A 31 6.31 -2.74 11.30
C ASP A 31 7.77 -3.20 11.13
N GLU A 32 8.19 -3.54 9.90
CA GLU A 32 9.56 -3.96 9.61
C GLU A 32 10.57 -2.82 9.83
N LEU A 33 10.21 -1.58 9.48
CA LEU A 33 11.02 -0.39 9.75
C LEU A 33 11.15 -0.12 11.26
N ALA A 34 10.09 -0.37 12.04
CA ALA A 34 10.13 -0.23 13.49
C ALA A 34 11.08 -1.26 14.15
N LEU A 35 11.18 -2.46 13.58
CA LEU A 35 12.10 -3.52 14.02
C LEU A 35 13.55 -3.27 13.60
N ALA A 36 13.79 -2.53 12.52
CA ALA A 36 15.11 -2.27 11.96
C ALA A 36 15.98 -1.27 12.77
N LYS A 37 15.48 -0.72 13.89
CA LYS A 37 16.08 0.43 14.61
C LYS A 37 17.49 0.24 15.19
N VAL A 38 17.97 -0.99 15.39
CA VAL A 38 19.28 -1.23 16.07
C VAL A 38 20.35 -1.75 15.10
N LYS A 39 20.04 -2.77 14.30
CA LYS A 39 20.93 -3.30 13.26
C LYS A 39 20.10 -4.07 12.23
N THR A 40 19.96 -3.52 11.04
CA THR A 40 19.17 -4.14 9.96
C THR A 40 19.92 -5.32 9.35
N THR A 41 19.30 -6.49 9.34
CA THR A 41 19.84 -7.65 8.63
C THR A 41 19.58 -7.55 7.13
N PRO A 42 20.36 -8.22 6.27
CA PRO A 42 20.07 -8.29 4.83
C PRO A 42 18.66 -8.78 4.51
N THR A 43 18.12 -9.72 5.30
CA THR A 43 16.75 -10.21 5.17
C THR A 43 15.72 -9.11 5.44
N GLN A 44 15.90 -8.31 6.51
CA GLN A 44 15.02 -7.19 6.81
C GLN A 44 15.08 -6.12 5.72
N ILE A 45 16.27 -5.81 5.20
CA ILE A 45 16.42 -4.91 4.05
C ILE A 45 15.65 -5.45 2.83
N GLY A 46 15.74 -6.75 2.56
CA GLY A 46 14.98 -7.41 1.51
C GLY A 46 13.47 -7.26 1.68
N ARG A 47 12.95 -7.51 2.88
CA ARG A 47 11.53 -7.36 3.20
C ARG A 47 11.04 -5.92 3.05
N ILE A 48 11.78 -4.95 3.58
CA ILE A 48 11.49 -3.52 3.43
C ILE A 48 11.33 -3.16 1.94
N LYS A 49 12.28 -3.58 1.10
CA LYS A 49 12.22 -3.33 -0.35
C LYS A 49 11.00 -3.99 -0.99
N VAL A 50 10.70 -5.24 -0.65
CA VAL A 50 9.55 -5.97 -1.20
C VAL A 50 8.24 -5.31 -0.80
N TYR A 51 8.04 -4.97 0.48
CA TYR A 51 6.82 -4.31 0.93
C TYR A 51 6.63 -2.92 0.32
N TYR A 52 7.72 -2.17 0.14
CA TYR A 52 7.68 -0.90 -0.58
C TYR A 52 7.19 -1.09 -2.02
N LEU A 53 7.81 -1.99 -2.79
CA LEU A 53 7.44 -2.24 -4.19
C LEU A 53 6.00 -2.76 -4.35
N LEU A 54 5.57 -3.63 -3.44
CA LEU A 54 4.20 -4.14 -3.46
C LEU A 54 3.21 -3.03 -3.13
N ALA A 55 3.46 -2.22 -2.09
CA ALA A 55 2.60 -1.08 -1.77
C ALA A 55 2.46 -0.12 -2.96
N ASP A 56 3.56 0.20 -3.63
CA ASP A 56 3.59 1.09 -4.79
C ASP A 56 2.79 0.51 -5.98
N SER A 57 3.04 -0.76 -6.33
CA SER A 57 2.32 -1.42 -7.43
C SER A 57 0.80 -1.53 -7.18
N PHE A 58 0.38 -1.75 -5.93
CA PHE A 58 -1.04 -1.78 -5.58
C PHE A 58 -1.67 -0.38 -5.53
N ASP A 59 -0.89 0.68 -5.25
CA ASP A 59 -1.35 2.06 -5.32
C ASP A 59 -1.57 2.49 -6.78
N GLU A 60 -0.68 2.12 -7.69
CA GLU A 60 -0.81 2.35 -9.13
C GLU A 60 -2.07 1.68 -9.68
N ARG A 61 -2.26 0.38 -9.41
CA ARG A 61 -3.48 -0.34 -9.83
C ARG A 61 -4.76 0.22 -9.22
N PHE A 62 -4.68 0.73 -7.99
CA PHE A 62 -5.80 1.42 -7.37
C PHE A 62 -6.13 2.72 -8.13
N ALA A 63 -5.13 3.52 -8.46
CA ALA A 63 -5.30 4.76 -9.22
C ALA A 63 -5.85 4.51 -10.64
N GLU A 64 -5.39 3.45 -11.33
CA GLU A 64 -5.93 3.01 -12.62
C GLU A 64 -7.42 2.62 -12.52
N GLU A 65 -7.79 1.80 -11.54
CA GLU A 65 -9.20 1.38 -11.34
C GLU A 65 -10.11 2.53 -10.92
N MET A 66 -9.55 3.58 -10.30
CA MET A 66 -10.26 4.82 -9.98
C MET A 66 -10.30 5.81 -11.15
N GLY A 67 -9.60 5.53 -12.26
CA GLY A 67 -9.49 6.42 -13.42
C GLY A 67 -8.77 7.73 -13.12
N TRP A 68 -7.84 7.72 -12.16
CA TRP A 68 -7.07 8.90 -11.76
C TRP A 68 -5.80 9.09 -12.59
N ILE A 69 -5.37 8.03 -13.26
CA ILE A 69 -4.26 7.97 -14.22
C ILE A 69 -4.70 7.23 -15.47
#